data_AF-B8ES10-F1
#
_entry.id   AF-B8ES10-F1
#
_cell.length_a   1.000
_cell.length_b   1.000
_cell.length_c   1.000
_cell.angle_alpha   90.00
_cell.angle_beta   90.00
_cell.angle_gamma   90.00
#
_symmetry.space_group_name_H-M   'P 1'
#
loop_
_entity.id
_entity.type
_entity.pdbx_description
1 polymer ?
#
loop_
_entity_poly.entity_id
_entity_poly.type
_entity_poly.pdbx_seq_one_letter_code
_entity_poly.pdbx_strand_id
1 'polypeptide(L)'
;MATKINTTPSRFHNLSDAALADEIGRVDAIAKAAEAELKALKDEFNARSLTDVAGDAFSVTASEQIAGRLDAKAVREFLGPTYTRFETAVVSTVIRIKAASRTLAVAA
;
A
#
# COMPACT_ATOMS: atom_id res chain seq x y z
N MET A 1 25.00 -9.58 8.11
CA MET A 1 23.86 -9.32 7.19
C MET A 1 24.16 -10.04 5.89
N ALA A 2 23.36 -11.04 5.51
CA ALA A 2 23.60 -11.81 4.30
C ALA A 2 23.00 -11.09 3.09
N THR A 3 23.86 -10.56 2.22
CA THR A 3 23.46 -9.97 0.94
C THR A 3 22.96 -11.10 0.05
N LYS A 4 21.64 -11.18 -0.18
CA LYS A 4 21.07 -12.03 -1.22
C LYS A 4 21.58 -11.52 -2.57
N ILE A 5 22.58 -12.17 -3.13
CA ILE A 5 23.01 -11.91 -4.51
C ILE A 5 22.01 -12.64 -5.41
N ASN A 6 20.96 -11.94 -5.84
CA ASN A 6 20.09 -12.42 -6.91
C ASN A 6 20.92 -12.43 -8.20
N THR A 7 21.31 -13.62 -8.66
CA THR A 7 22.13 -13.83 -9.88
C THR A 7 21.33 -13.71 -11.18
N THR A 8 20.03 -13.42 -11.12
CA THR A 8 19.19 -13.15 -12.28
C THR A 8 19.08 -11.64 -12.48
N PRO A 9 19.44 -11.08 -13.66
CA PRO A 9 19.22 -9.66 -13.92
C PRO A 9 17.73 -9.34 -13.75
N SER A 10 17.41 -8.44 -12.83
CA SER A 10 16.05 -7.95 -12.61
C SER A 10 15.46 -7.49 -13.94
N ARG A 11 14.16 -7.71 -14.22
CA ARG A 11 13.54 -7.17 -15.46
C ARG A 11 13.73 -5.65 -15.65
N PHE A 12 14.07 -4.94 -14.58
CA PHE A 12 14.30 -3.49 -14.55
C PHE A 12 15.78 -3.09 -14.58
N HIS A 13 16.72 -4.04 -14.73
CA HIS A 13 18.18 -3.78 -14.71
C HIS A 13 18.64 -2.77 -15.77
N ASN A 14 17.89 -2.62 -16.86
CA ASN A 14 18.20 -1.71 -17.96
C ASN A 14 17.53 -0.34 -17.84
N LEU A 15 16.75 -0.09 -16.79
CA LEU A 15 16.16 1.22 -16.56
C LEU A 15 17.17 2.13 -15.88
N SER A 16 17.31 3.35 -16.40
CA SER A 16 18.00 4.42 -15.66
C SER A 16 17.21 4.80 -14.41
N ASP A 17 17.85 5.40 -13.42
CA ASP A 17 17.18 5.80 -12.16
C ASP A 17 15.98 6.72 -12.41
N ALA A 18 16.09 7.63 -13.38
CA ALA A 18 14.99 8.51 -13.80
C ALA A 18 13.85 7.73 -14.46
N ALA A 19 14.17 6.80 -15.37
CA ALA A 19 13.17 5.95 -16.02
C ALA A 19 12.49 4.99 -15.01
N LEU A 20 13.22 4.54 -13.99
CA LEU A 20 12.68 3.74 -12.90
C LEU A 20 11.69 4.55 -12.05
N ALA A 21 12.01 5.81 -11.73
CA ALA A 21 11.10 6.70 -11.00
C ALA A 21 9.82 7.01 -11.79
N ASP A 22 9.94 7.28 -13.09
CA ASP A 22 8.79 7.51 -13.97
C ASP A 22 7.92 6.26 -14.11
N GLU A 23 8.52 5.08 -14.27
CA GLU A 23 7.79 3.82 -14.36
C GLU A 23 7.10 3.47 -13.03
N ILE A 24 7.74 3.74 -11.89
CA ILE A 24 7.11 3.63 -10.56
C ILE A 24 5.90 4.56 -10.48
N GLY A 25 6.04 5.82 -10.88
CA GLY A 25 4.94 6.79 -10.87
C GLY A 25 3.78 6.37 -11.76
N ARG A 26 4.06 5.84 -12.95
CA ARG A 26 3.06 5.34 -13.89
C ARG A 26 2.27 4.17 -13.32
N VAL A 27 2.96 3.17 -12.76
CA VAL A 27 2.30 1.98 -12.19
C VAL A 27 1.52 2.34 -10.92
N ASP A 28 2.04 3.23 -10.08
CA ASP A 28 1.33 3.74 -8.89
C ASP A 28 0.03 4.47 -9.25
N ALA A 29 0.03 5.28 -10.32
CA ALA A 29 -1.18 5.94 -10.79
C ALA A 29 -2.26 4.93 -11.24
N ILE A 30 -1.86 3.86 -11.95
CA ILE A 30 -2.76 2.79 -12.37
C ILE A 30 -3.30 2.03 -11.15
N ALA A 31 -2.42 1.69 -10.20
CA ALA A 31 -2.80 0.98 -8.98
C ALA A 31 -3.83 1.79 -8.18
N LYS A 32 -3.60 3.08 -7.98
CA LYS A 32 -4.54 3.97 -7.27
C LYS A 32 -5.89 4.07 -7.97
N ALA A 33 -5.91 4.14 -9.30
CA ALA A 33 -7.15 4.16 -10.06
C ALA A 33 -7.93 2.85 -9.89
N ALA A 34 -7.25 1.71 -10.03
CA ALA A 34 -7.85 0.39 -9.85
C ALA A 34 -8.33 0.15 -8.41
N GLU A 35 -7.58 0.61 -7.40
CA GLU A 35 -7.98 0.54 -5.99
C GLU A 35 -9.22 1.39 -5.71
N ALA A 36 -9.34 2.57 -6.31
CA ALA A 36 -10.51 3.42 -6.20
C ALA A 36 -11.75 2.77 -6.83
N GLU A 37 -11.60 2.18 -8.02
CA GLU A 37 -12.69 1.45 -8.69
C GLU A 37 -13.11 0.21 -7.89
N LEU A 38 -12.15 -0.58 -7.42
CA LEU A 38 -12.44 -1.74 -6.56
C LEU A 38 -13.15 -1.32 -5.28
N LYS A 39 -12.77 -0.19 -4.69
CA LYS A 39 -13.45 0.37 -3.53
C LYS A 39 -14.90 0.73 -3.87
N ALA A 40 -15.16 1.42 -4.98
CA ALA A 40 -16.51 1.75 -5.39
C ALA A 40 -17.38 0.50 -5.59
N LEU A 41 -16.84 -0.56 -6.20
CA LEU A 41 -17.53 -1.84 -6.37
C LEU A 41 -17.87 -2.53 -5.04
N LYS A 42 -16.93 -2.52 -4.08
CA LYS A 42 -17.16 -3.07 -2.74
C LYS A 42 -18.15 -2.24 -1.93
N ASP A 43 -18.08 -0.92 -2.05
CA ASP A 43 -19.01 -0.01 -1.39
C ASP A 43 -20.44 -0.24 -1.93
N GLU A 44 -20.61 -0.46 -3.23
CA GLU A 44 -21.88 -0.87 -3.83
C GLU A 44 -22.33 -2.27 -3.38
N PHE A 45 -21.42 -3.25 -3.30
CA PHE A 45 -21.73 -4.60 -2.78
C PHE A 45 -22.26 -4.55 -1.35
N ASN A 46 -21.63 -3.72 -0.51
CA ASN A 46 -22.08 -3.47 0.86
C ASN A 46 -23.39 -2.68 0.91
N ALA A 47 -23.58 -1.66 0.06
CA ALA A 47 -24.83 -0.90 -0.01
C ALA A 47 -26.02 -1.79 -0.39
N ARG A 48 -25.78 -2.82 -1.21
CA ARG A 48 -26.75 -3.86 -1.54
C ARG A 48 -26.95 -4.92 -0.45
N SER A 49 -26.21 -4.83 0.66
CA SER A 49 -26.26 -5.76 1.80
C SER A 49 -26.06 -7.22 1.39
N LEU A 50 -25.21 -7.45 0.38
CA LEU A 50 -24.90 -8.78 -0.14
C LEU A 50 -23.91 -9.47 0.79
N THR A 51 -24.11 -10.77 1.04
CA THR A 51 -23.28 -11.56 1.96
C THR A 51 -22.47 -12.63 1.25
N ASP A 52 -23.07 -13.35 0.31
CA ASP A 52 -22.38 -14.33 -0.53
C ASP A 52 -23.02 -14.34 -1.92
N VAL A 53 -22.23 -14.03 -2.95
CA VAL A 53 -22.68 -14.02 -4.34
C VAL A 53 -21.61 -14.62 -5.25
N ALA A 54 -22.00 -15.62 -6.04
CA ALA A 54 -21.16 -16.20 -7.09
C ALA A 54 -21.53 -15.62 -8.45
N GLY A 55 -20.53 -15.18 -9.21
CA GLY A 55 -20.62 -14.92 -10.65
C GLY A 55 -19.92 -16.02 -11.46
N ASP A 56 -19.87 -15.85 -12.79
CA ASP A 56 -19.38 -16.88 -13.71
C ASP A 56 -17.88 -17.22 -13.55
N ALA A 57 -17.08 -16.27 -13.07
CA ALA A 57 -15.63 -16.44 -12.88
C ALA A 57 -15.16 -16.30 -11.43
N PHE A 58 -15.95 -15.66 -10.55
CA PHE A 58 -15.54 -15.31 -9.19
C PHE A 58 -16.71 -15.34 -8.21
N SER A 59 -16.47 -15.73 -6.96
CA SER A 59 -17.39 -15.57 -5.84
C SER A 59 -16.90 -14.50 -4.86
N VAL A 60 -17.83 -13.73 -4.30
CA VAL A 60 -17.57 -12.65 -3.34
C VAL A 60 -18.38 -12.91 -2.08
N THR A 61 -17.69 -13.05 -0.95
CA THR A 61 -18.28 -13.20 0.38
C THR A 61 -17.92 -12.00 1.25
N ALA A 62 -18.92 -11.36 1.85
CA ALA A 62 -18.73 -10.36 2.90
C ALA A 62 -18.88 -11.02 4.27
N SER A 63 -17.89 -10.83 5.13
CA SER A 63 -17.91 -11.33 6.51
C SER A 63 -17.60 -10.19 7.47
N GLU A 64 -18.31 -10.17 8.59
CA GLU A 64 -18.07 -9.20 9.64
C GLU A 64 -16.75 -9.53 10.36
N GLN A 65 -15.78 -8.62 10.28
CA GLN A 65 -14.52 -8.73 11.00
C GLN A 65 -14.49 -7.74 12.16
N ILE A 66 -14.58 -8.25 13.38
CA ILE A 66 -14.34 -7.46 14.59
C ILE A 66 -12.85 -7.46 14.86
N ALA A 67 -12.17 -6.36 14.51
CA ALA A 67 -10.76 -6.16 14.83
C ALA A 67 -10.62 -5.45 16.18
N GLY A 68 -10.23 -6.19 17.22
CA GLY A 68 -9.80 -5.59 18.48
C GLY A 68 -8.49 -4.82 18.28
N ARG A 69 -8.52 -3.50 18.45
CA ARG A 69 -7.30 -2.67 18.44
C ARG A 69 -6.90 -2.37 19.87
N LEU A 70 -5.63 -2.59 20.20
CA LEU A 70 -5.07 -2.23 21.49
C LEU A 70 -4.86 -0.71 21.53
N ASP A 71 -5.41 -0.04 22.55
CA ASP A 71 -5.15 1.38 22.79
C ASP A 71 -3.72 1.55 23.36
N ALA A 72 -2.76 1.79 22.48
CA ALA A 72 -1.37 1.99 22.85
C ALA A 72 -1.16 3.20 23.77
N LYS A 73 -2.05 4.20 23.74
CA LYS A 73 -1.97 5.36 24.63
C LYS A 73 -2.34 4.95 26.05
N ALA A 74 -3.46 4.28 26.23
CA ALA A 74 -3.88 3.76 27.53
C ALA A 74 -2.84 2.77 28.11
N VAL A 75 -2.26 1.93 27.26
CA VAL A 75 -1.20 0.99 27.67
C VAL A 75 0.09 1.71 28.07
N ARG A 76 0.47 2.78 27.36
CA ARG A 76 1.64 3.60 27.71
C ARG A 76 1.43 4.40 29.00
N GLU A 77 0.23 4.93 29.21
CA GLU A 77 -0.16 5.61 30.47
C GLU A 77 -0.17 4.62 31.65
N PHE A 78 -0.60 3.37 31.44
CA PHE A 78 -0.65 2.34 32.47
C PHE A 78 0.74 1.73 32.81
N LEU A 79 1.56 1.42 31.81
CA LEU A 79 2.87 0.76 32.00
C LEU A 79 4.03 1.73 32.28
N GLY A 80 3.84 3.01 31.97
CA GLY A 80 4.85 4.05 32.16
C GLY A 80 6.18 3.70 31.47
N PRO A 81 7.34 3.95 32.10
CA PRO A 81 8.67 3.68 31.51
C PRO A 81 8.91 2.23 31.11
N THR A 82 8.16 1.29 31.69
CA THR A 82 8.28 -0.16 31.43
C THR A 82 7.79 -0.54 30.03
N TYR A 83 7.01 0.34 29.37
CA TYR A 83 6.49 0.14 28.02
C TYR A 83 7.59 -0.10 26.98
N THR A 84 8.77 0.51 27.16
CA THR A 84 9.91 0.36 26.23
C THR A 84 10.43 -1.08 26.12
N ARG A 85 10.16 -1.93 27.11
CA ARG A 85 10.49 -3.37 27.06
C ARG A 85 9.67 -4.15 26.03
N PHE A 86 8.53 -3.62 25.63
CA PHE A 86 7.62 -4.22 24.66
C PHE A 86 7.69 -3.53 23.29
N GLU A 87 8.43 -2.42 23.17
CA GLU A 87 8.67 -1.75 21.89
C GLU A 87 9.80 -2.46 21.13
N THR A 88 9.52 -2.90 19.91
CA THR A 88 10.55 -3.34 18.97
C THR A 88 10.59 -2.37 17.80
N ALA A 89 11.71 -1.64 17.67
CA ALA A 89 11.90 -0.70 16.57
C ALA A 89 12.12 -1.46 15.26
N VAL A 90 11.11 -1.46 14.38
CA VAL A 90 11.22 -1.98 13.01
C VAL A 90 11.51 -0.82 12.09
N VAL A 91 12.72 -0.80 11.51
CA VAL A 91 13.11 0.19 10.50
C VAL A 91 12.62 -0.30 9.14
N SER A 92 11.61 0.38 8.58
CA SER A 92 11.13 0.15 7.23
C SER A 92 11.49 1.32 6.31
N THR A 93 12.02 1.02 5.12
CA THR A 93 12.26 2.03 4.08
C THR A 93 10.94 2.39 3.42
N VAL A 94 10.56 3.66 3.47
CA VAL A 94 9.33 4.17 2.85
C VAL A 94 9.66 4.87 1.54
N ILE A 95 9.12 4.36 0.43
CA ILE A 95 9.19 5.00 -0.89
C ILE A 95 7.99 5.94 -1.02
N ARG A 96 8.24 7.23 -1.24
CA ARG A 96 7.19 8.24 -1.42
C ARG A 96 7.18 8.70 -2.88
N ILE A 97 6.03 8.58 -3.52
CA ILE A 97 5.84 8.93 -4.93
C ILE A 97 5.18 10.30 -5.00
N LYS A 98 5.78 11.23 -5.75
CA LYS A 98 5.24 12.57 -6.03
C LYS A 98 5.27 12.80 -7.53
N ALA A 99 4.21 13.38 -8.08
CA ALA A 99 4.21 13.81 -9.47
C ALA A 99 5.25 14.92 -9.66
N ALA A 100 6.12 14.77 -10.66
CA ALA A 100 7.05 15.83 -11.03
C ALA A 100 6.30 16.94 -11.75
N SER A 101 6.33 18.16 -11.22
CA SER A 101 5.85 19.35 -11.93
C SER A 101 6.82 19.68 -13.05
N ARG A 102 6.59 19.16 -14.26
CA ARG A 102 7.28 19.69 -15.46
C ARG A 102 6.68 21.06 -15.75
N THR A 103 7.31 22.12 -15.24
CA THR A 103 7.12 23.47 -15.78
C THR A 103 7.62 23.44 -17.22
N LEU A 104 6.68 23.42 -18.18
CA LEU A 104 6.99 23.68 -19.58
C LEU A 104 7.61 25.07 -19.66
N ALA A 105 8.92 25.14 -19.87
CA ALA A 105 9.57 26.38 -20.25
C ALA A 105 9.00 26.78 -21.62
N VAL A 106 8.04 27.70 -21.62
CA VAL A 106 7.60 28.40 -22.82
C VAL A 106 8.81 29.19 -23.30
N ALA A 107 9.45 28.73 -24.37
CA ALA A 107 10.45 29.50 -25.09
C ALA A 107 9.74 30.67 -25.78
N ALA A 108 10.12 31.89 -25.39
CA ALA A 108 9.72 33.14 -26.03
C ALA A 108 10.64 33.45 -27.21
#